data_AF-A0AAE3FXJ7-F1
#
_entry.id   AF-A0AAE3FXJ7-F1
#
_cell.length_a   1.000
_cell.length_b   1.000
_cell.length_c   1.000
_cell.angle_alpha   90.00
_cell.angle_beta   90.00
_cell.angle_gamma   90.00
#
_symmetry.space_group_name_H-M   'P 1'
#
loop_
_entity.id
_entity.type
_entity.pdbx_description
1 polymer ?
#
loop_
_entity_poly.entity_id
_entity_poly.type
_entity_poly.pdbx_seq_one_letter_code
_entity_poly.pdbx_strand_id
1 'polypeptide(L)'
;MYRKGHLGVSLLVFAPIGYGLVSIGEPELSLLTGAVMVWLAMLPDIDHRLPIISHRGPTHSLLFAALVGGVFAGAGFLLEGAFTVAGFSLAAFGFFLGFVSVFAHLIGDTLTPAGVNYLWPLSTKTFSVYLTRADNTIANQGLFALGVLVSAAVMGLAFGVF
;
A
#
# COMPACT_ATOMS: atom_id res chain seq x y z
N MET A 1 8.72 -9.82 2.04
CA MET A 1 9.68 -9.56 0.94
C MET A 1 10.70 -8.55 1.46
N TYR A 2 11.77 -8.16 0.74
CA TYR A 2 12.63 -7.07 1.24
C TYR A 2 12.08 -5.70 0.82
N ARG A 3 12.60 -4.64 1.45
CA ARG A 3 12.09 -3.27 1.29
C ARG A 3 11.89 -2.84 -0.15
N LYS A 4 12.85 -3.12 -1.03
CA LYS A 4 12.75 -2.75 -2.45
C LYS A 4 11.57 -3.43 -3.15
N GLY A 5 11.34 -4.71 -2.87
CA GLY A 5 10.20 -5.42 -3.40
C GLY A 5 8.87 -4.84 -2.92
N HIS A 6 8.74 -4.52 -1.63
CA HIS A 6 7.52 -3.88 -1.10
C HIS A 6 7.29 -2.46 -1.65
N LEU A 7 8.35 -1.68 -1.84
CA LEU A 7 8.27 -0.38 -2.52
C LEU A 7 7.77 -0.53 -3.96
N GLY A 8 8.31 -1.52 -4.68
CA GLY A 8 7.88 -1.84 -6.04
C GLY A 8 6.40 -2.22 -6.13
N VAL A 9 5.94 -3.12 -5.26
CA VAL A 9 4.52 -3.51 -5.19
C VAL A 9 3.64 -2.32 -4.82
N SER A 10 4.07 -1.47 -3.88
CA SER A 10 3.34 -0.25 -3.51
C SER A 10 3.16 0.70 -4.69
N LEU A 11 4.20 0.89 -5.50
CA LEU A 11 4.14 1.69 -6.72
C LEU A 11 3.24 1.07 -7.80
N LEU A 12 3.26 -0.25 -7.95
CA LEU A 12 2.38 -0.96 -8.90
C LEU A 12 0.90 -0.86 -8.51
N VAL A 13 0.58 -0.97 -7.21
CA VAL A 13 -0.79 -0.76 -6.71
C VAL A 13 -1.19 0.71 -6.83
N PHE A 14 -0.26 1.63 -6.56
CA PHE A 14 -0.48 3.06 -6.71
C PHE A 14 -0.77 3.48 -8.15
N ALA A 15 -0.08 2.93 -9.16
CA ALA A 15 -0.17 3.39 -10.55
C ALA A 15 -1.62 3.58 -11.08
N PRO A 16 -2.53 2.59 -11.00
CA PRO A 16 -3.92 2.79 -11.44
C PRO A 16 -4.71 3.77 -10.55
N ILE A 17 -4.39 3.85 -9.25
CA ILE A 17 -5.04 4.79 -8.31
C ILE A 17 -4.65 6.23 -8.66
N GLY A 18 -3.34 6.47 -8.83
CA GLY A 18 -2.82 7.78 -9.20
C GLY A 18 -3.33 8.24 -10.56
N TYR A 19 -3.46 7.34 -11.53
CA TYR A 19 -4.09 7.64 -12.82
C TYR A 19 -5.53 8.10 -12.65
N GLY A 20 -6.32 7.36 -11.86
CA GLY A 20 -7.71 7.68 -11.59
C GLY A 20 -7.86 9.07 -10.96
N LEU A 21 -7.04 9.38 -9.95
CA LEU A 21 -7.03 10.68 -9.28
C LEU A 21 -6.67 11.82 -10.24
N VAL A 22 -5.61 11.68 -11.04
CA VAL A 22 -5.26 12.70 -12.05
C VAL A 22 -6.38 12.86 -13.09
N SER A 23 -6.98 11.76 -13.53
CA SER A 23 -8.04 11.76 -14.56
C SER A 23 -9.32 12.48 -14.12
N ILE A 24 -9.57 12.58 -12.80
CA ILE A 24 -10.70 13.34 -12.24
C ILE A 24 -10.30 14.73 -11.75
N GLY A 25 -9.10 15.21 -12.09
CA GLY A 25 -8.63 16.56 -11.78
C GLY A 25 -7.97 16.73 -10.42
N GLU A 26 -7.49 15.64 -9.80
CA GLU A 26 -6.90 15.64 -8.45
C GLU A 26 -5.40 15.23 -8.43
N PRO A 27 -4.50 15.96 -9.14
CA PRO A 27 -3.10 15.59 -9.23
C PRO A 27 -2.34 15.70 -7.89
N GLU A 28 -2.69 16.65 -7.03
CA GLU A 28 -2.07 16.81 -5.71
C GLU A 28 -2.38 15.61 -4.80
N LEU A 29 -3.62 15.10 -4.86
CA LEU A 29 -4.02 13.90 -4.12
C LEU A 29 -3.38 12.64 -4.67
N SER A 30 -3.17 12.57 -5.98
CA SER A 30 -2.39 11.49 -6.60
C SER A 30 -0.98 11.46 -6.03
N LEU A 31 -0.29 12.62 -6.00
CA LEU A 31 1.05 12.74 -5.44
C LEU A 31 1.07 12.37 -3.94
N LEU A 32 0.13 12.89 -3.15
CA LEU A 32 0.00 12.58 -1.73
C LEU A 32 -0.19 11.09 -1.49
N THR A 33 -1.08 10.46 -2.26
CA THR A 33 -1.36 9.02 -2.19
C THR A 33 -0.10 8.20 -2.43
N GLY A 34 0.61 8.48 -3.52
CA GLY A 34 1.85 7.78 -3.86
C GLY A 34 2.92 7.97 -2.79
N ALA A 35 3.09 9.21 -2.30
CA ALA A 35 4.06 9.52 -1.24
C ALA A 35 3.76 8.77 0.06
N VAL A 36 2.51 8.77 0.51
CA VAL A 36 2.08 8.06 1.72
C VAL A 36 2.25 6.55 1.59
N MET A 37 1.82 5.96 0.46
CA MET A 37 1.96 4.53 0.22
C MET A 37 3.43 4.10 0.23
N VAL A 38 4.32 4.87 -0.42
CA VAL A 38 5.77 4.62 -0.42
C VAL A 38 6.37 4.78 0.97
N TRP A 39 5.97 5.81 1.72
CA TRP A 39 6.44 6.07 3.08
C TRP A 39 6.06 4.95 4.04
N LEU A 40 4.83 4.44 3.93
CA LEU A 40 4.27 3.41 4.79
C LEU A 40 4.46 1.99 4.27
N ALA A 41 5.17 1.79 3.16
CA ALA A 41 5.35 0.47 2.53
C ALA A 41 5.96 -0.60 3.46
N MET A 42 6.68 -0.19 4.51
CA MET A 42 7.28 -1.07 5.51
C MET A 42 6.59 -1.03 6.88
N LEU A 43 5.43 -0.38 6.99
CA LEU A 43 4.72 -0.21 8.26
C LEU A 43 4.44 -1.56 8.95
N PRO A 44 3.96 -2.62 8.27
CA PRO A 44 3.76 -3.93 8.92
C PRO A 44 5.04 -4.53 9.52
N ASP A 45 6.17 -4.42 8.80
CA ASP A 45 7.47 -5.00 9.19
C ASP A 45 8.17 -4.27 10.34
N ILE A 46 7.58 -3.19 10.87
CA ILE A 46 8.05 -2.59 12.13
C ILE A 46 7.93 -3.61 13.28
N ASP A 47 7.07 -4.62 13.14
CA ASP A 47 6.91 -5.72 14.09
C ASP A 47 8.22 -6.48 14.39
N HIS A 48 9.18 -6.53 13.47
CA HIS A 48 10.52 -7.09 13.72
C HIS A 48 11.25 -6.39 14.88
N ARG A 49 10.84 -5.18 15.24
CA ARG A 49 11.42 -4.38 16.33
C ARG A 49 10.57 -4.41 17.60
N LEU A 50 9.44 -5.09 17.59
CA LEU A 50 8.47 -5.10 18.68
C LEU A 50 8.54 -6.44 19.42
N PRO A 51 9.07 -6.49 20.65
CA PRO A 51 9.41 -7.74 21.33
C PRO A 51 8.20 -8.64 21.67
N ILE A 52 7.00 -8.08 21.69
CA ILE A 52 5.75 -8.77 22.06
C ILE A 52 4.92 -9.14 20.82
N ILE A 53 5.20 -8.54 19.67
CA ILE A 53 4.41 -8.77 18.45
C ILE A 53 5.12 -9.83 17.59
N SER A 54 4.43 -10.95 17.38
CA SER A 54 4.91 -11.97 16.45
C SER A 54 4.94 -11.42 15.02
N HIS A 55 6.08 -11.56 14.34
CA HIS A 55 6.18 -11.21 12.94
C HIS A 55 5.18 -12.01 12.09
N ARG A 56 4.50 -11.35 11.15
CA ARG A 56 3.41 -11.93 10.33
C ARG A 56 2.18 -12.39 11.12
N GLY A 57 1.97 -11.84 12.31
CA GLY A 57 0.74 -11.98 13.06
C GLY A 57 -0.20 -10.79 12.84
N PRO A 58 -0.45 -9.96 13.85
CA PRO A 58 -1.44 -8.88 13.78
C PRO A 58 -1.16 -7.88 12.65
N THR A 59 0.07 -7.43 12.51
CA THR A 59 0.52 -6.41 11.55
C THR A 59 0.38 -6.83 10.08
N HIS A 60 0.29 -8.13 9.80
CA HIS A 60 0.16 -8.67 8.44
C HIS A 60 -1.24 -9.27 8.24
N SER A 61 -2.28 -8.47 8.50
CA SER A 61 -3.68 -8.90 8.41
C SER A 61 -4.60 -7.82 7.83
N LEU A 62 -5.78 -8.22 7.34
CA LEU A 62 -6.81 -7.25 6.93
C LEU A 62 -7.34 -6.43 8.09
N LEU A 63 -7.34 -7.00 9.30
CA LEU A 63 -7.72 -6.27 10.50
C LEU A 63 -6.76 -5.10 10.74
N PHE A 64 -5.45 -5.31 10.64
CA PHE A 64 -4.48 -4.23 10.78
C PHE A 64 -4.58 -3.20 9.65
N ALA A 65 -4.81 -3.64 8.41
CA ALA A 65 -5.09 -2.72 7.30
C ALA A 65 -6.33 -1.84 7.59
N ALA A 66 -7.40 -2.43 8.11
CA ALA A 66 -8.61 -1.71 8.50
C ALA A 66 -8.38 -0.76 9.69
N LEU A 67 -7.54 -1.14 10.66
CA LEU A 67 -7.17 -0.27 11.78
C LEU A 67 -6.38 0.96 11.32
N VAL A 68 -5.37 0.77 10.47
CA VAL A 68 -4.61 1.89 9.88
C VAL A 68 -5.52 2.76 9.01
N GLY A 69 -6.40 2.15 8.22
CA GLY A 69 -7.47 2.84 7.52
C GLY A 69 -8.33 3.69 8.47
N GLY A 70 -8.81 3.12 9.57
CA GLY A 70 -9.62 3.83 10.57
C GLY A 70 -8.89 5.04 11.19
N VAL A 71 -7.59 4.92 11.47
CA VAL A 71 -6.77 6.05 11.95
C VAL A 71 -6.73 7.17 10.92
N PHE A 72 -6.50 6.85 9.65
CA PHE A 72 -6.50 7.84 8.57
C PHE A 72 -7.91 8.42 8.32
N ALA A 73 -8.96 7.62 8.48
CA ALA A 73 -10.34 8.07 8.39
C ALA A 73 -10.65 9.11 9.48
N GLY A 74 -10.19 8.87 10.72
CA GLY A 74 -10.29 9.83 11.81
C GLY A 74 -9.55 11.12 11.50
N ALA A 75 -8.34 11.05 10.96
CA ALA A 75 -7.59 12.23 10.51
C ALA A 75 -8.34 12.99 9.40
N GLY A 76 -8.88 12.28 8.41
CA GLY A 76 -9.69 12.86 7.34
C GLY A 76 -10.94 13.56 7.89
N PHE A 77 -11.67 12.92 8.80
CA PHE A 77 -12.83 13.51 9.47
C PHE A 77 -12.50 14.81 10.22
N LEU A 78 -11.36 14.85 10.92
CA LEU A 78 -10.92 16.07 11.63
C LEU A 78 -10.52 17.21 10.69
N LEU A 79 -10.16 16.88 9.44
CA LEU A 79 -9.79 17.83 8.41
C LEU A 79 -10.96 18.20 7.49
N GLU A 80 -12.15 17.63 7.71
CA GLU A 80 -13.32 17.86 6.86
C GLU A 80 -13.65 19.36 6.79
N GLY A 81 -13.86 19.87 5.57
CA GLY A 81 -14.09 21.30 5.33
C GLY A 81 -12.83 22.15 5.17
N ALA A 82 -11.63 21.62 5.44
CA ALA A 82 -10.37 22.31 5.13
C ALA A 82 -10.03 22.23 3.64
N PHE A 83 -10.36 21.12 2.98
CA PHE A 83 -10.23 20.91 1.54
C PHE A 83 -11.23 19.85 1.07
N THR A 84 -11.41 19.75 -0.24
CA THR A 84 -12.31 18.78 -0.89
C THR A 84 -11.50 17.78 -1.70
N VAL A 85 -11.99 16.55 -1.81
CA VAL A 85 -11.39 15.48 -2.62
C VAL A 85 -12.45 15.00 -3.61
N ALA A 86 -12.53 15.54 -4.83
CA ALA A 86 -13.43 15.10 -5.91
C ALA A 86 -14.85 14.62 -5.51
N GLY A 87 -15.47 15.27 -4.51
CA GLY A 87 -16.80 14.89 -3.98
C GLY A 87 -16.82 13.67 -3.02
N PHE A 88 -15.68 13.08 -2.69
CA PHE A 88 -15.52 12.10 -1.62
C PHE A 88 -15.37 12.80 -0.26
N SER A 89 -15.87 12.14 0.80
CA SER A 89 -15.55 12.58 2.16
C SER A 89 -14.08 12.35 2.47
N LEU A 90 -13.45 13.27 3.20
CA LEU A 90 -12.05 13.13 3.58
C LEU A 90 -11.86 11.91 4.49
N ALA A 91 -12.85 11.59 5.32
CA ALA A 91 -12.87 10.38 6.12
C ALA A 91 -12.82 9.10 5.27
N ALA A 92 -13.63 9.00 4.20
CA ALA A 92 -13.64 7.83 3.32
C ALA A 92 -12.34 7.71 2.53
N PHE A 93 -11.83 8.83 2.00
CA PHE A 93 -10.54 8.84 1.31
C PHE A 93 -9.38 8.48 2.26
N GLY A 94 -9.39 9.02 3.49
CA GLY A 94 -8.44 8.65 4.54
C GLY A 94 -8.46 7.16 4.82
N PHE A 95 -9.65 6.57 5.03
CA PHE A 95 -9.78 5.13 5.21
C PHE A 95 -9.11 4.35 4.08
N PHE A 96 -9.46 4.69 2.83
CA PHE A 96 -8.91 4.06 1.65
C PHE A 96 -7.38 4.17 1.61
N LEU A 97 -6.83 5.37 1.83
CA LEU A 97 -5.39 5.63 1.78
C LEU A 97 -4.61 4.82 2.83
N GLY A 98 -5.10 4.81 4.07
CA GLY A 98 -4.48 4.02 5.15
C GLY A 98 -4.56 2.53 4.89
N PHE A 99 -5.74 2.05 4.46
CA PHE A 99 -5.97 0.64 4.15
C PHE A 99 -5.09 0.16 2.99
N VAL A 100 -5.09 0.89 1.86
CA VAL A 100 -4.38 0.47 0.64
C VAL A 100 -2.86 0.47 0.84
N SER A 101 -2.34 1.38 1.68
CA SER A 101 -0.92 1.42 2.04
C SER A 101 -0.46 0.13 2.73
N VAL A 102 -1.25 -0.38 3.68
CA VAL A 102 -0.96 -1.68 4.33
C VAL A 102 -1.26 -2.84 3.38
N PHE A 103 -2.36 -2.77 2.64
CA PHE A 103 -2.77 -3.85 1.74
C PHE A 103 -1.73 -4.11 0.65
N ALA A 104 -1.08 -3.08 0.10
CA ALA A 104 0.01 -3.23 -0.86
C ALA A 104 1.19 -4.01 -0.27
N HIS A 105 1.49 -3.84 1.02
CA HIS A 105 2.50 -4.65 1.70
C HIS A 105 2.08 -6.14 1.75
N LEU A 106 0.82 -6.42 2.09
CA LEU A 106 0.28 -7.79 2.15
C LEU A 106 0.33 -8.48 0.78
N ILE A 107 0.06 -7.74 -0.30
CA ILE A 107 0.23 -8.25 -1.67
C ILE A 107 1.69 -8.68 -1.87
N GLY A 108 2.65 -7.82 -1.51
CA GLY A 108 4.07 -8.14 -1.64
C GLY A 108 4.49 -9.38 -0.86
N ASP A 109 3.92 -9.60 0.32
CA ASP A 109 4.18 -10.80 1.11
C ASP A 109 3.52 -12.07 0.58
N THR A 110 2.35 -11.94 -0.06
CA THR A 110 1.65 -13.05 -0.73
C THR A 110 2.49 -13.65 -1.87
N LEU A 111 3.35 -12.85 -2.50
CA LEU A 111 4.28 -13.31 -3.54
C LEU A 111 5.37 -14.25 -3.01
N THR A 112 5.55 -14.32 -1.68
CA THR A 112 6.61 -15.08 -1.02
C THR A 112 6.10 -16.36 -0.37
N PRO A 113 6.92 -17.42 -0.24
CA PRO A 113 6.45 -18.70 0.32
C PRO A 113 5.86 -18.59 1.74
N ALA A 114 6.30 -17.63 2.55
CA ALA A 114 5.75 -17.43 3.89
C ALA A 114 4.29 -16.91 3.87
N GLY A 115 3.89 -16.17 2.83
CA GLY A 115 2.51 -15.71 2.65
C GLY A 115 1.99 -14.75 3.73
N VAL A 116 0.67 -14.61 3.78
CA VAL A 116 -0.07 -13.71 4.68
C VAL A 116 -1.27 -14.43 5.28
N ASN A 117 -1.49 -14.29 6.59
CA ASN A 117 -2.74 -14.69 7.23
C ASN A 117 -3.72 -13.51 7.25
N TYR A 118 -4.44 -13.34 6.13
CA TYR A 118 -5.35 -12.22 5.93
C TYR A 118 -6.43 -12.10 7.01
N LEU A 119 -6.88 -13.23 7.55
CA LEU A 119 -8.00 -13.32 8.50
C LEU A 119 -7.54 -13.45 9.96
N TRP A 120 -6.29 -13.15 10.29
CA TRP A 120 -5.86 -13.11 11.68
C TRP A 120 -6.75 -12.14 12.50
N PRO A 121 -7.15 -12.47 13.75
CA PRO A 121 -6.87 -13.70 14.51
C PRO A 121 -7.93 -14.80 14.31
N LEU A 122 -8.90 -14.60 13.42
CA LEU A 122 -10.01 -15.53 13.17
C LEU A 122 -9.56 -16.82 12.47
N SER A 123 -8.40 -16.80 11.82
CA SER A 123 -7.79 -17.96 11.18
C SER A 123 -6.31 -18.07 11.51
N THR A 124 -5.75 -19.25 11.30
CA THR A 124 -4.31 -19.53 11.28
C THR A 124 -3.80 -19.81 9.86
N LYS A 125 -4.68 -19.82 8.85
CA LYS A 125 -4.32 -20.15 7.47
C LYS A 125 -3.57 -19.00 6.81
N THR A 126 -2.43 -19.30 6.22
CA THR A 126 -1.69 -18.36 5.37
C THR A 126 -2.06 -18.59 3.91
N PHE A 127 -2.17 -17.49 3.16
CA PHE A 127 -2.29 -17.50 1.71
C PHE A 127 -0.97 -17.06 1.09
N SER A 128 -0.48 -17.83 0.13
CA SER A 128 0.73 -17.56 -0.65
C SER A 128 0.52 -18.03 -2.07
N VAL A 129 1.00 -17.24 -3.03
CA VAL A 129 1.11 -17.67 -4.44
C VAL A 129 2.50 -18.19 -4.79
N TYR A 130 3.47 -18.00 -3.87
CA TYR A 130 4.86 -18.44 -4.00
C TYR A 130 5.46 -18.18 -5.40
N LEU A 131 5.42 -16.93 -5.85
CA LEU A 131 6.02 -16.52 -7.11
C LEU A 131 7.54 -16.36 -7.01
N THR A 132 8.05 -15.92 -5.86
CA THR A 132 9.48 -15.71 -5.62
C THR A 132 9.83 -15.90 -4.14
N ARG A 133 11.07 -16.26 -3.83
CA ARG A 133 11.57 -16.14 -2.45
C ARG A 133 11.71 -14.68 -2.04
N ALA A 134 11.54 -14.42 -0.75
CA ALA A 134 11.65 -13.08 -0.18
C ALA A 134 13.06 -12.47 -0.35
N ASP A 135 14.09 -13.30 -0.32
CA ASP A 135 15.51 -12.95 -0.42
C ASP A 135 16.05 -12.87 -1.87
N ASN A 136 15.21 -13.15 -2.87
CA ASN A 136 15.62 -13.08 -4.27
C ASN A 136 15.94 -11.63 -4.67
N THR A 137 17.22 -11.33 -4.86
CA THR A 137 17.68 -9.98 -5.18
C THR A 137 17.14 -9.48 -6.52
N ILE A 138 17.07 -10.35 -7.54
CA ILE A 138 16.55 -10.00 -8.87
C ILE A 138 15.07 -9.64 -8.76
N ALA A 139 14.27 -10.42 -8.04
CA ALA A 139 12.85 -10.13 -7.86
C ALA A 139 12.60 -8.81 -7.12
N ASN A 140 13.34 -8.56 -6.04
CA ASN A 140 13.21 -7.32 -5.27
C ASN A 140 13.57 -6.07 -6.09
N GLN A 141 14.67 -6.13 -6.85
CA GLN A 141 15.11 -5.01 -7.68
C GLN A 141 14.22 -4.86 -8.92
N GLY A 142 13.81 -5.98 -9.52
CA GLY A 142 12.92 -6.01 -10.67
C GLY A 142 11.55 -5.44 -10.36
N LEU A 143 10.93 -5.83 -9.23
CA LEU A 143 9.66 -5.24 -8.76
C LEU A 143 9.81 -3.74 -8.51
N PHE A 144 10.91 -3.30 -7.90
CA PHE A 144 11.16 -1.88 -7.66
C PHE A 144 11.27 -1.10 -8.98
N ALA A 145 12.12 -1.57 -9.90
CA ALA A 145 12.31 -0.95 -11.21
C ALA A 145 11.00 -0.93 -12.02
N LEU A 146 10.27 -2.06 -12.06
CA LEU A 146 8.99 -2.17 -12.73
C LEU A 146 7.96 -1.21 -12.13
N GLY A 147 7.87 -1.13 -10.80
CA GLY A 147 6.98 -0.19 -10.12
C GLY A 147 7.27 1.26 -10.51
N VAL A 148 8.54 1.68 -10.48
CA VAL A 148 8.94 3.03 -10.91
C VAL A 148 8.57 3.29 -12.38
N LEU A 149 8.90 2.36 -13.29
CA LEU A 149 8.63 2.51 -14.71
C LEU A 149 7.14 2.58 -15.02
N VAL A 150 6.33 1.69 -14.41
CA VAL A 150 4.88 1.67 -14.61
C VAL A 150 4.25 2.92 -14.03
N SER A 151 4.60 3.33 -12.81
CA SER A 151 4.08 4.58 -12.23
C SER A 151 4.45 5.79 -13.09
N ALA A 152 5.71 5.90 -13.55
CA ALA A 152 6.14 7.00 -14.40
C ALA A 152 5.40 7.01 -15.75
N ALA A 153 5.26 5.85 -16.39
CA ALA A 153 4.53 5.73 -17.66
C ALA A 153 3.05 6.11 -17.50
N VAL A 154 2.40 5.58 -16.46
CA VAL A 154 0.99 5.83 -16.19
C VAL A 154 0.73 7.29 -15.82
N MET A 155 1.63 7.93 -15.04
CA MET A 155 1.52 9.37 -14.76
C MET A 155 1.78 10.20 -16.02
N GLY A 156 2.75 9.81 -16.87
CA GLY A 156 2.99 10.46 -18.15
C GLY A 156 1.76 10.44 -19.05
N LEU A 157 1.06 9.30 -19.13
CA LEU A 157 -0.23 9.20 -19.82
C LEU A 157 -1.29 10.10 -19.19
N ALA A 158 -1.41 10.10 -17.85
CA ALA A 158 -2.41 10.89 -17.15
C ALA A 158 -2.24 12.40 -17.35
N PHE A 159 -0.99 12.88 -17.51
CA PHE A 159 -0.67 14.27 -17.79
C PHE A 159 -0.57 14.60 -19.30
N GLY A 160 -0.82 13.64 -20.20
CA GLY A 160 -0.76 13.84 -21.64
C GLY A 160 0.64 14.14 -22.18
N VAL A 161 1.69 13.59 -21.54
CA VAL A 161 3.09 13.80 -21.93
C VAL A 161 3.44 13.04 -23.22
N PHE A 162 2.70 11.97 -23.54
CA PHE A 162 2.83 11.18 -24.76
C PHE A 162 1.53 10.43 -25.07
#